data_AF-A0A0M7BCI4-F1
#
_entry.id   AF-A0A0M7BCI4-F1
#
_cell.length_a   1.000
_cell.length_b   1.000
_cell.length_c   1.000
_cell.angle_alpha   90.00
_cell.angle_beta   90.00
_cell.angle_gamma   90.00
#
_symmetry.space_group_name_H-M   'P 1'
#
loop_
_entity.id
_entity.type
_entity.pdbx_description
1 polymer ?
#
loop_
_entity_poly.entity_id
_entity_poly.type
_entity_poly.pdbx_seq_one_letter_code
_entity_poly.pdbx_strand_id
1 'polypeptide(L)'
;MVGVIQLNPSSRPQPALCRLVWGVYFKPRMAEEKQCVLVVVGADEYGRKELLAMTDGFRESTESWREVLLDLKRRGLKQDPKLAIGDGALGFWTALREVFATTREQRCWVHKTMNVLNALPKSVQSKAKAHLHDIWQAETRAAASAAFDFFVDACGVKWDKAAAKLVKDRDALQTCLTTFPPSTGNTSGPQTRSKAPSPPFGTARNVPRDA
;
A
#
# COMPACT_ATOMS: atom_id res chain seq x y z
N MET A 1 1.04 -13.14 3.01
CA MET A 1 0.44 -11.89 2.52
C MET A 1 -0.75 -11.53 3.38
N VAL A 2 -1.05 -10.24 3.55
CA VAL A 2 -2.20 -9.82 4.36
C VAL A 2 -3.01 -8.75 3.63
N GLY A 3 -4.34 -8.95 3.62
CA GLY A 3 -5.33 -7.93 3.33
C GLY A 3 -5.62 -7.07 4.56
N VAL A 4 -5.40 -5.77 4.45
CA VAL A 4 -6.07 -4.77 5.29
C VAL A 4 -7.44 -4.54 4.70
N ILE A 5 -8.46 -4.54 5.55
CA ILE A 5 -9.80 -4.16 5.16
C ILE A 5 -10.11 -2.84 5.87
N GLN A 6 -10.21 -1.75 5.12
CA GLN A 6 -10.54 -0.45 5.68
C GLN A 6 -12.06 -0.33 5.83
N LEU A 7 -12.51 -0.30 7.08
CA LEU A 7 -13.91 -0.24 7.45
C LEU A 7 -14.36 1.21 7.48
N ASN A 8 -14.98 1.60 6.37
CA ASN A 8 -15.92 2.71 6.27
C ASN A 8 -15.49 4.05 6.92
N PRO A 9 -14.41 4.72 6.47
CA PRO A 9 -14.10 6.05 6.97
C PRO A 9 -15.02 7.15 6.43
N SER A 10 -15.35 8.11 7.31
CA SER A 10 -16.03 9.38 7.02
C SER A 10 -15.04 10.50 6.65
N SER A 11 -13.75 10.37 7.00
CA SER A 11 -12.66 11.27 6.60
C SER A 11 -11.38 10.48 6.29
N ARG A 12 -10.43 11.07 5.55
CA ARG A 12 -9.18 10.38 5.22
C ARG A 12 -8.46 9.92 6.49
N PRO A 13 -8.05 8.65 6.62
CA PRO A 13 -6.94 8.36 7.52
C PRO A 13 -5.75 9.17 7.00
N GLN A 14 -5.09 9.93 7.88
CA GLN A 14 -3.85 10.64 7.52
C GLN A 14 -2.94 9.67 6.76
N PRO A 15 -2.16 10.10 5.75
CA PRO A 15 -1.28 9.20 5.01
C PRO A 15 -0.33 8.39 5.93
N ALA A 16 0.00 8.91 7.13
CA ALA A 16 0.72 8.19 8.17
C ALA A 16 -0.05 7.02 8.85
N LEU A 17 -1.37 6.98 8.68
CA LEU A 17 -2.31 6.10 9.39
C LEU A 17 -2.79 4.91 8.53
N CYS A 18 -2.51 4.86 7.23
CA CYS A 18 -2.58 3.60 6.45
C CYS A 18 -1.37 2.73 6.79
N ARG A 19 -1.30 2.15 8.01
CA ARG A 19 -0.26 1.16 8.33
C ARG A 19 -0.65 -0.18 7.73
N LEU A 20 0.19 -0.61 6.82
CA LEU A 20 0.04 -1.78 5.98
C LEU A 20 0.48 -3.03 6.76
N VAL A 21 -0.22 -4.13 6.51
CA VAL A 21 -0.07 -5.37 7.26
C VAL A 21 0.85 -6.35 6.55
N TRP A 22 1.46 -7.22 7.35
CA TRP A 22 2.48 -8.19 6.99
C TRP A 22 1.93 -9.61 7.08
N GLY A 23 2.09 -10.41 6.03
CA GLY A 23 2.00 -11.86 6.19
C GLY A 23 3.30 -12.34 6.79
N VAL A 24 3.24 -12.89 8.00
CA VAL A 24 4.40 -13.49 8.65
C VAL A 24 4.44 -14.95 8.25
N TYR A 25 5.34 -15.30 7.34
CA TYR A 25 5.71 -16.70 7.14
C TYR A 25 6.62 -17.08 8.29
N PHE A 26 6.20 -18.06 9.10
CA PHE A 26 7.09 -18.72 10.03
C PHE A 26 7.28 -20.16 9.58
N LYS A 27 8.48 -20.70 9.86
CA LYS A 27 8.73 -22.13 9.79
C LYS A 27 8.65 -22.65 11.23
N PRO A 28 7.51 -23.23 11.66
CA PRO A 28 7.44 -23.87 12.97
C PRO A 28 8.50 -24.96 13.04
N ARG A 29 9.14 -25.11 14.20
CA ARG A 29 10.29 -26.01 14.41
C ARG A 29 9.98 -27.49 14.07
N MET A 30 8.69 -27.86 14.04
CA MET A 30 8.19 -29.22 13.86
C MET A 30 7.37 -29.42 12.57
N ALA A 31 7.24 -28.39 11.72
CA ALA A 31 6.50 -28.51 10.46
C ALA A 31 7.47 -28.73 9.29
N GLU A 32 7.22 -29.76 8.49
CA GLU A 32 7.98 -30.04 7.27
C GLU A 32 7.79 -28.93 6.21
N GLU A 33 6.62 -28.27 6.21
CA GLU A 33 6.26 -27.19 5.28
C GLU A 33 6.17 -25.80 5.94
N LYS A 34 6.35 -24.75 5.12
CA LYS A 34 6.18 -23.36 5.56
C LYS A 34 4.70 -23.08 5.82
N GLN A 35 4.35 -22.73 7.05
CA GLN A 35 3.00 -22.26 7.37
C GLN A 35 2.87 -20.77 7.05
N CYS A 36 1.71 -20.39 6.51
CA CYS A 36 1.32 -19.00 6.33
C CYS A 36 0.28 -18.64 7.40
N VAL A 37 0.31 -17.44 7.94
CA VAL A 37 -0.81 -16.91 8.73
C VAL A 37 -1.48 -15.79 7.96
N LEU A 38 -2.79 -15.96 7.78
CA LEU A 38 -3.68 -14.96 7.21
C LEU A 38 -4.13 -14.06 8.35
N VAL A 39 -3.72 -12.80 8.29
CA VAL A 39 -4.14 -11.78 9.24
C VAL A 39 -5.15 -10.89 8.51
N VAL A 40 -6.11 -10.32 9.22
CA VAL A 40 -6.94 -9.22 8.71
C VAL A 40 -6.99 -8.15 9.78
N VAL A 41 -6.61 -6.93 9.41
CA VAL A 41 -6.72 -5.76 10.29
C VAL A 41 -7.77 -4.83 9.72
N GLY A 42 -8.71 -4.47 10.57
CA GLY A 42 -9.73 -3.46 10.35
C GLY A 42 -9.21 -2.10 10.77
N ALA A 43 -9.62 -1.05 10.06
CA ALA A 43 -9.49 0.32 10.53
C ALA A 43 -10.87 0.97 10.50
N ASP A 44 -11.28 1.59 11.61
CA ASP A 44 -12.55 2.32 11.69
C ASP A 44 -12.45 3.75 11.14
N GLU A 45 -13.56 4.49 11.22
CA GLU A 45 -13.63 5.87 10.73
C GLU A 45 -12.76 6.87 11.49
N TYR A 46 -12.38 6.55 12.73
CA TYR A 46 -11.46 7.33 13.56
C TYR A 46 -10.00 6.89 13.34
N GLY A 47 -9.77 5.91 12.47
CA GLY A 47 -8.46 5.36 12.18
C GLY A 47 -7.91 4.44 13.27
N ARG A 48 -8.76 4.00 14.21
CA ARG A 48 -8.41 2.98 15.20
C ARG A 48 -8.32 1.64 14.48
N LYS A 49 -7.26 0.88 14.79
CA LYS A 49 -6.96 -0.38 14.14
C LYS A 49 -7.24 -1.53 15.08
N GLU A 50 -7.92 -2.53 14.55
CA GLU A 50 -8.28 -3.73 15.30
C GLU A 50 -7.92 -4.97 14.50
N LEU A 51 -7.37 -5.97 15.19
CA LEU A 51 -7.13 -7.28 14.61
C LEU A 51 -8.48 -7.98 14.46
N LEU A 52 -8.96 -8.12 13.22
CA LEU A 52 -10.26 -8.72 12.94
C LEU A 52 -10.16 -10.24 12.83
N ALA A 53 -9.12 -10.76 12.17
CA ALA A 53 -8.92 -12.19 12.03
C ALA A 53 -7.43 -12.54 12.04
N MET A 54 -7.12 -13.73 12.54
CA MET A 54 -5.82 -14.37 12.43
C MET A 54 -6.05 -15.87 12.33
N THR A 55 -5.71 -16.44 11.18
CA THR A 55 -5.97 -17.85 10.87
C THR A 55 -4.73 -18.46 10.25
N ASP A 56 -4.39 -19.67 10.66
CA ASP A 56 -3.38 -20.47 10.00
C ASP A 56 -3.87 -20.88 8.61
N GLY A 57 -3.18 -20.39 7.59
CA GLY A 57 -3.39 -20.77 6.21
C GLY A 57 -2.35 -21.81 5.82
N PHE A 58 -2.78 -23.02 5.49
CA PHE A 58 -1.88 -24.01 4.89
C PHE A 58 -1.33 -23.50 3.54
N ARG A 59 -2.13 -22.72 2.79
CA ARG A 59 -1.75 -22.00 1.55
C ARG A 59 -2.53 -20.69 1.39
N GLU A 60 -1.98 -19.74 0.63
CA GLU A 60 -2.67 -18.48 0.23
C GLU A 60 -3.68 -18.72 -0.90
N SER A 61 -4.56 -19.69 -0.71
CA SER A 61 -5.58 -20.06 -1.69
C SER A 61 -6.78 -19.11 -1.63
N THR A 62 -7.55 -19.04 -2.71
CA THR A 62 -8.83 -18.33 -2.73
C THR A 62 -9.78 -18.87 -1.66
N GLU A 63 -9.85 -20.19 -1.48
CA GLU A 63 -10.73 -20.84 -0.50
C GLU A 63 -10.41 -20.38 0.93
N SER A 64 -9.13 -20.40 1.31
CA SER A 64 -8.68 -19.99 2.65
C SER A 64 -9.01 -18.53 2.94
N TRP A 65 -8.87 -17.63 1.95
CA TRP A 65 -9.28 -16.24 2.12
C TRP A 65 -10.80 -16.09 2.19
N ARG A 66 -11.54 -16.85 1.39
CA ARG A 66 -13.01 -16.83 1.39
C ARG A 66 -13.57 -17.26 2.74
N GLU A 67 -13.01 -18.30 3.36
CA GLU A 67 -13.38 -18.75 4.70
C GLU A 67 -13.20 -17.65 5.74
N VAL A 68 -12.03 -16.97 5.74
CA VAL A 68 -11.75 -15.85 6.65
C VAL A 68 -12.74 -14.70 6.44
N LEU A 69 -13.01 -14.33 5.18
CA LEU A 69 -13.92 -13.22 4.86
C LEU A 69 -15.39 -13.54 5.22
N LEU A 70 -15.83 -14.78 5.00
CA LEU A 70 -17.16 -15.24 5.42
C LEU A 70 -17.29 -15.31 6.94
N ASP A 71 -16.21 -15.68 7.65
CA ASP A 71 -16.20 -15.65 9.11
C ASP A 71 -16.39 -14.23 9.66
N LEU A 72 -15.74 -13.25 9.05
CA LEU A 72 -15.96 -11.84 9.40
C LEU A 72 -17.42 -11.41 9.20
N LYS A 73 -18.06 -11.83 8.12
CA LYS A 73 -19.50 -11.58 7.90
C LYS A 73 -20.36 -12.20 9.00
N ARG A 74 -20.11 -13.48 9.35
CA ARG A 74 -20.83 -14.18 10.42
C ARG A 74 -20.67 -13.50 11.78
N ARG A 75 -19.48 -12.95 12.06
CA ARG A 75 -19.17 -12.22 13.29
C ARG A 75 -19.75 -10.81 13.36
N GLY A 76 -20.44 -10.35 12.32
CA GLY A 76 -21.17 -9.08 12.34
C GLY A 76 -20.63 -8.01 11.41
N LEU A 77 -19.68 -8.32 10.52
CA LEU A 77 -19.31 -7.41 9.43
C LEU A 77 -20.41 -7.40 8.35
N LYS A 78 -21.50 -6.68 8.65
CA LYS A 78 -22.73 -6.64 7.82
C LYS A 78 -22.56 -5.76 6.58
N GLN A 79 -21.73 -4.74 6.67
CA GLN A 79 -21.48 -3.81 5.57
C GLN A 79 -20.20 -4.20 4.83
N ASP A 80 -20.26 -4.10 3.52
CA ASP A 80 -19.08 -4.25 2.70
C ASP A 80 -18.08 -3.12 3.01
N PRO A 81 -16.80 -3.45 3.20
CA PRO A 81 -15.75 -2.47 3.36
C PRO A 81 -15.65 -1.54 2.15
N LYS A 82 -15.34 -0.25 2.36
CA LYS A 82 -15.16 0.69 1.25
C LYS A 82 -13.89 0.43 0.45
N LEU A 83 -12.83 -0.04 1.11
CA LEU A 83 -11.51 -0.24 0.50
C LEU A 83 -10.80 -1.43 1.17
N ALA A 84 -10.24 -2.33 0.38
CA ALA A 84 -9.28 -3.34 0.83
C ALA A 84 -7.90 -3.04 0.26
N ILE A 85 -6.88 -3.13 1.10
CA ILE A 85 -5.48 -2.91 0.72
C ILE A 85 -4.72 -4.21 0.92
N GLY A 86 -4.17 -4.76 -0.16
CA GLY A 86 -3.47 -6.05 -0.13
C GLY A 86 -2.20 -6.05 -0.99
N ASP A 87 -1.41 -7.09 -0.83
CA ASP A 87 -0.27 -7.36 -1.72
C ASP A 87 -0.69 -8.12 -3.00
N GLY A 88 0.29 -8.49 -3.82
CA GLY A 88 0.31 -9.41 -4.96
C GLY A 88 -0.80 -10.47 -5.05
N ALA A 89 -1.05 -11.10 -3.92
CA ALA A 89 -2.12 -12.03 -3.55
C ALA A 89 -3.27 -12.31 -4.53
N LEU A 90 -3.06 -13.13 -5.56
CA LEU A 90 -4.15 -13.48 -6.48
C LEU A 90 -5.35 -14.13 -5.78
N GLY A 91 -5.12 -15.03 -4.80
CA GLY A 91 -6.21 -15.70 -4.07
C GLY A 91 -7.06 -14.75 -3.21
N PHE A 92 -6.43 -13.76 -2.57
CA PHE A 92 -7.15 -12.76 -1.76
C PHE A 92 -8.10 -11.92 -2.61
N TRP A 93 -7.63 -11.41 -3.75
CA TRP A 93 -8.44 -10.53 -4.60
C TRP A 93 -9.65 -11.27 -5.19
N THR A 94 -9.47 -12.53 -5.59
CA THR A 94 -10.60 -13.36 -6.05
C THR A 94 -11.63 -13.56 -4.93
N ALA A 95 -11.20 -13.97 -3.74
CA ALA A 95 -12.10 -14.18 -2.61
C ALA A 95 -12.80 -12.88 -2.16
N LEU A 96 -12.09 -11.75 -2.22
CA LEU A 96 -12.64 -10.45 -1.88
C LEU A 96 -13.78 -10.06 -2.83
N ARG A 97 -13.61 -10.24 -4.14
CA ARG A 97 -14.65 -9.94 -5.14
C ARG A 97 -15.88 -10.82 -4.97
N GLU A 98 -15.70 -12.08 -4.57
CA GLU A 98 -16.79 -13.02 -4.31
C GLU A 98 -17.59 -12.65 -3.05
N VAL A 99 -16.89 -12.29 -1.96
CA VAL A 99 -17.54 -12.05 -0.67
C VAL A 99 -18.01 -10.61 -0.52
N PHE A 100 -17.24 -9.63 -0.98
CA PHE A 100 -17.47 -8.20 -0.81
C PHE A 100 -17.41 -7.48 -2.18
N ALA A 101 -18.44 -7.69 -3.00
CA ALA A 101 -18.49 -7.23 -4.39
C ALA A 101 -18.38 -5.71 -4.57
N THR A 102 -18.74 -4.93 -3.55
CA THR A 102 -18.68 -3.45 -3.61
C THR A 102 -17.36 -2.87 -3.11
N THR A 103 -16.49 -3.68 -2.51
CA THR A 103 -15.21 -3.23 -1.95
C THR A 103 -14.22 -2.87 -3.04
N ARG A 104 -13.65 -1.67 -2.95
CA ARG A 104 -12.60 -1.24 -3.88
C ARG A 104 -11.26 -1.84 -3.51
N GLU A 105 -10.45 -2.11 -4.52
CA GLU A 105 -9.14 -2.75 -4.35
C GLU A 105 -8.01 -1.75 -4.43
N GLN A 106 -7.04 -1.89 -3.52
CA GLN A 106 -5.80 -1.13 -3.56
C GLN A 106 -4.58 -1.99 -3.30
N ARG A 107 -3.51 -1.70 -4.05
CA ARG A 107 -2.21 -2.31 -3.83
C ARG A 107 -1.48 -1.62 -2.69
N CYS A 108 -0.84 -2.43 -1.86
CA CYS A 108 -0.09 -1.96 -0.71
C CYS A 108 1.16 -1.15 -1.13
N TRP A 109 1.23 0.11 -0.71
CA TRP A 109 2.37 0.99 -0.99
C TRP A 109 3.69 0.48 -0.41
N VAL A 110 3.68 -0.13 0.79
CA VAL A 110 4.90 -0.68 1.42
C VAL A 110 5.48 -1.82 0.60
N HIS A 111 4.67 -2.82 0.24
CA HIS A 111 5.11 -3.92 -0.62
C HIS A 111 5.51 -3.41 -2.00
N LYS A 112 4.76 -2.43 -2.55
CA LYS A 112 5.10 -1.84 -3.84
C LYS A 112 6.45 -1.11 -3.81
N THR A 113 6.68 -0.29 -2.80
CA THR A 113 7.94 0.40 -2.57
C THR A 113 9.07 -0.61 -2.46
N MET A 114 8.90 -1.68 -1.68
CA MET A 114 9.91 -2.75 -1.59
C MET A 114 10.20 -3.39 -2.96
N ASN A 115 9.17 -3.71 -3.73
CA ASN A 115 9.29 -4.32 -5.05
C ASN A 115 10.03 -3.42 -6.06
N VAL A 116 9.83 -2.10 -5.97
CA VAL A 116 10.52 -1.08 -6.77
C VAL A 116 11.97 -0.93 -6.29
N LEU A 117 12.21 -0.81 -4.99
CA LEU A 117 13.56 -0.68 -4.41
C LEU A 117 14.43 -1.91 -4.71
N ASN A 118 13.86 -3.11 -4.74
CA ASN A 118 14.56 -4.34 -5.11
C ASN A 118 15.02 -4.37 -6.58
N ALA A 119 14.44 -3.53 -7.45
CA ALA A 119 14.91 -3.35 -8.82
C ALA A 119 15.98 -2.25 -8.96
N LEU A 120 16.37 -1.61 -7.85
CA LEU A 120 17.28 -0.48 -7.84
C LEU A 120 18.58 -0.80 -7.09
N PRO A 121 19.74 -0.27 -7.52
CA PRO A 121 20.98 -0.32 -6.76
C PRO A 121 20.83 0.31 -5.37
N LYS A 122 21.47 -0.27 -4.34
CA LYS A 122 21.40 0.22 -2.95
C LYS A 122 21.73 1.71 -2.79
N SER A 123 22.66 2.24 -3.60
CA SER A 123 23.09 3.65 -3.57
C SER A 123 21.97 4.65 -3.87
N VAL A 124 20.96 4.27 -4.66
CA VAL A 124 19.86 5.16 -5.07
C VAL A 124 18.55 4.88 -4.33
N GLN A 125 18.47 3.78 -3.57
CA GLN A 125 17.25 3.34 -2.89
C GLN A 125 16.71 4.36 -1.90
N SER A 126 17.57 5.02 -1.11
CA SER A 126 17.14 6.03 -0.13
C SER A 126 16.40 7.19 -0.80
N LYS A 127 16.89 7.63 -1.95
CA LYS A 127 16.30 8.71 -2.73
C LYS A 127 15.01 8.27 -3.44
N ALA A 128 15.04 7.10 -4.07
CA ALA A 128 13.85 6.51 -4.68
C ALA A 128 12.72 6.31 -3.67
N LYS A 129 13.05 5.91 -2.44
CA LYS A 129 12.10 5.79 -1.34
C LYS A 129 11.46 7.15 -1.00
N ALA A 130 12.24 8.21 -0.90
CA ALA A 130 11.70 9.56 -0.64
C ALA A 130 10.70 9.99 -1.73
N HIS A 131 11.04 9.82 -3.01
CA HIS A 131 10.12 10.14 -4.10
C HIS A 131 8.85 9.26 -4.08
N LEU A 132 8.98 7.96 -3.79
CA LEU A 132 7.81 7.08 -3.63
C LEU A 132 6.92 7.52 -2.46
N HIS A 133 7.51 8.02 -1.37
CA HIS A 133 6.79 8.63 -0.26
C HIS A 133 6.02 9.88 -0.69
N ASP A 134 6.62 10.75 -1.49
CA ASP A 134 5.96 11.97 -1.98
C ASP A 134 4.68 11.63 -2.78
N ILE A 135 4.66 10.51 -3.50
CA ILE A 135 3.48 10.07 -4.27
C ILE A 135 2.32 9.70 -3.35
N TRP A 136 2.54 8.82 -2.38
CA TRP A 136 1.43 8.31 -1.56
C TRP A 136 1.06 9.23 -0.40
N GLN A 137 1.92 10.19 -0.04
CA GLN A 137 1.60 11.25 0.91
C GLN A 137 0.88 12.44 0.27
N ALA A 138 0.72 12.45 -1.05
CA ALA A 138 0.08 13.54 -1.77
C ALA A 138 -1.37 13.77 -1.33
N GLU A 139 -1.74 15.04 -1.19
CA GLU A 139 -3.07 15.43 -0.73
C GLU A 139 -4.15 15.36 -1.82
N THR A 140 -3.79 15.29 -3.09
CA THR A 140 -4.78 15.21 -4.18
C THR A 140 -4.34 14.18 -5.21
N ARG A 141 -5.31 13.63 -5.95
CA ARG A 141 -5.00 12.74 -7.07
C ARG A 141 -4.13 13.44 -8.11
N ALA A 142 -4.37 14.73 -8.36
CA ALA A 142 -3.55 15.52 -9.27
C ALA A 142 -2.09 15.60 -8.80
N ALA A 143 -1.87 15.92 -7.52
CA ALA A 143 -0.52 15.97 -6.94
C ALA A 143 0.16 14.58 -6.92
N ALA A 144 -0.59 13.53 -6.60
CA ALA A 144 -0.08 12.15 -6.63
C ALA A 144 0.34 11.74 -8.05
N SER A 145 -0.46 12.06 -9.06
CA SER A 145 -0.14 11.80 -10.47
C SER A 145 1.07 12.59 -10.94
N ALA A 146 1.17 13.88 -10.59
CA ALA A 146 2.34 14.68 -10.95
C ALA A 146 3.63 14.15 -10.31
N ALA A 147 3.59 13.78 -9.02
CA ALA A 147 4.73 13.16 -8.34
C ALA A 147 5.08 11.77 -8.93
N PHE A 148 4.07 11.03 -9.39
CA PHE A 148 4.25 9.74 -10.05
C PHE A 148 4.95 9.90 -11.40
N ASP A 149 4.47 10.81 -12.23
CA ASP A 149 5.05 11.09 -13.56
C ASP A 149 6.49 11.59 -13.39
N PHE A 150 6.76 12.46 -12.42
CA PHE A 150 8.13 12.87 -12.06
C PHE A 150 9.03 11.69 -11.67
N PHE A 151 8.54 10.73 -10.87
CA PHE A 151 9.32 9.55 -10.52
C PHE A 151 9.61 8.67 -11.74
N VAL A 152 8.63 8.50 -12.64
CA VAL A 152 8.77 7.72 -13.86
C VAL A 152 9.78 8.38 -14.81
N ASP A 153 9.74 9.70 -14.96
CA ASP A 153 10.69 10.42 -15.80
C ASP A 153 12.11 10.36 -15.22
N ALA A 154 12.25 10.55 -13.91
CA ALA A 154 13.56 10.60 -13.26
C ALA A 154 14.21 9.20 -13.10
N CYS A 155 13.41 8.14 -12.88
CA CYS A 155 13.92 6.77 -12.79
C CYS A 155 13.96 6.04 -14.14
N GLY A 156 13.02 6.32 -15.04
CA GLY A 156 12.78 5.56 -16.26
C GLY A 156 13.93 5.61 -17.25
N VAL A 157 14.72 6.69 -17.24
CA VAL A 157 15.90 6.85 -18.11
C VAL A 157 17.01 5.83 -17.80
N LYS A 158 17.17 5.43 -16.53
CA LYS A 158 18.26 4.53 -16.09
C LYS A 158 17.78 3.19 -15.55
N TRP A 159 16.56 3.12 -15.06
CA TRP A 159 15.99 1.96 -14.36
C TRP A 159 14.55 1.70 -14.82
N ASP A 160 14.42 1.40 -16.11
CA ASP A 160 13.18 1.01 -16.78
C ASP A 160 12.37 -0.06 -16.01
N LYS A 161 13.03 -1.09 -15.47
CA LYS A 161 12.39 -2.17 -14.70
C LYS A 161 11.74 -1.66 -13.42
N ALA A 162 12.33 -0.67 -12.75
CA ALA A 162 11.79 -0.10 -11.52
C ALA A 162 10.55 0.77 -11.83
N ALA A 163 10.63 1.56 -12.91
CA ALA A 163 9.51 2.36 -13.39
C ALA A 163 8.35 1.49 -13.89
N ALA A 164 8.63 0.46 -14.70
CA ALA A 164 7.63 -0.48 -15.22
C ALA A 164 6.88 -1.21 -14.10
N LYS A 165 7.59 -1.60 -13.03
CA LYS A 165 6.94 -2.14 -11.84
C LYS A 165 5.94 -1.13 -11.29
N LEU A 166 6.31 0.13 -11.09
CA LEU A 166 5.40 1.13 -10.54
C LEU A 166 4.20 1.41 -11.47
N VAL A 167 4.45 1.61 -12.77
CA VAL A 167 3.44 1.92 -13.81
C VAL A 167 2.34 0.86 -13.89
N LYS A 168 2.70 -0.43 -13.79
CA LYS A 168 1.75 -1.55 -13.87
C LYS A 168 0.57 -1.43 -12.90
N ASP A 169 0.79 -0.86 -11.72
CA ASP A 169 -0.24 -0.78 -10.67
C ASP A 169 -0.70 0.68 -10.43
N ARG A 170 -0.50 1.62 -11.37
CA ARG A 170 -0.79 3.06 -11.18
C ARG A 170 -2.18 3.32 -10.60
N ASP A 171 -3.22 2.78 -11.25
CA ASP A 171 -4.60 3.02 -10.83
C ASP A 171 -4.91 2.35 -9.49
N ALA A 172 -4.48 1.09 -9.34
CA ALA A 172 -4.71 0.31 -8.12
C ALA A 172 -3.92 0.85 -6.91
N LEU A 173 -2.89 1.69 -7.09
CA LEU A 173 -2.16 2.33 -6.01
C LEU A 173 -2.83 3.62 -5.51
N GLN A 174 -3.65 4.25 -6.35
CA GLN A 174 -4.27 5.55 -6.07
C GLN A 174 -5.75 5.45 -5.67
N THR A 175 -6.32 4.24 -5.56
CA THR A 175 -7.74 4.00 -5.23
C THR A 175 -8.20 4.70 -3.94
N CYS A 176 -7.36 4.80 -2.91
CA CYS A 176 -7.70 5.54 -1.69
C CYS A 176 -8.03 7.01 -1.99
N LEU A 177 -7.30 7.66 -2.90
CA LEU A 177 -7.50 9.08 -3.24
C LEU A 177 -8.81 9.35 -3.98
N THR A 178 -9.35 8.35 -4.71
CA THR A 178 -10.65 8.45 -5.38
C THR A 178 -11.80 7.99 -4.49
N THR A 179 -11.51 7.17 -3.48
CA THR A 179 -12.52 6.64 -2.54
C THR A 179 -12.74 7.59 -1.36
N PHE A 180 -11.71 8.32 -0.97
CA PHE A 180 -11.73 9.27 0.15
C PHE A 180 -11.17 10.64 -0.32
N PRO A 181 -12.03 11.50 -0.90
CA PRO A 181 -11.62 12.86 -1.26
C PRO A 181 -11.19 13.64 0.00
N PRO A 182 -10.36 14.68 -0.15
CA PRO A 182 -10.01 15.52 0.99
C PRO A 182 -11.28 16.19 1.51
N SER A 183 -11.43 16.27 2.84
CA SER A 183 -12.56 16.99 3.43
C SER A 183 -12.49 18.46 3.02
N THR A 184 -13.43 18.91 2.20
CA THR A 184 -13.70 20.34 1.98
C THR A 184 -14.35 20.89 3.25
N GLY A 185 -13.53 21.20 4.25
CA GLY A 185 -14.01 21.69 5.55
C GLY A 185 -12.91 22.42 6.32
N ASN A 186 -13.00 23.75 6.32
CA ASN A 186 -12.34 24.75 7.16
C ASN A 186 -10.87 24.47 7.57
N THR A 187 -9.95 25.20 6.93
CA THR A 187 -8.55 25.33 7.31
C THR A 187 -8.39 26.11 8.62
N SER A 188 -8.55 25.44 9.75
CA SER A 188 -8.07 25.91 11.06
C SER A 188 -7.44 24.77 11.86
N GLY A 189 -6.55 24.01 11.20
CA GLY A 189 -5.57 23.13 11.83
C GLY A 189 -4.18 23.51 11.34
N PRO A 190 -3.10 23.28 12.13
CA PRO A 190 -1.78 23.78 11.81
C PRO A 190 -1.35 23.27 10.44
N GLN A 191 -1.06 24.19 9.53
CA GLN A 191 -0.56 23.90 8.20
C GLN A 191 0.64 22.96 8.35
N THR A 192 0.47 21.69 7.98
CA THR A 192 1.61 20.80 7.88
C THR A 192 2.46 21.32 6.73
N ARG A 193 3.60 21.91 7.11
CA ARG A 193 4.63 22.47 6.23
C ARG A 193 4.73 21.64 4.95
N SER A 194 4.35 22.23 3.82
CA SER A 194 4.55 21.61 2.52
C SER A 194 6.03 21.24 2.41
N LYS A 195 6.31 19.94 2.38
CA LYS A 195 7.68 19.47 2.22
C LYS A 195 8.03 19.76 0.77
N ALA A 196 9.11 20.52 0.55
CA ALA A 196 9.59 20.77 -0.81
C ALA A 196 9.77 19.43 -1.54
N PRO A 197 9.36 19.32 -2.81
CA PRO A 197 9.48 18.08 -3.57
C PRO A 197 10.94 17.63 -3.57
N SER A 198 11.15 16.33 -3.39
CA SER A 198 12.49 15.75 -3.35
C SER A 198 13.27 16.12 -4.64
N PRO A 199 14.55 16.55 -4.56
CA PRO A 199 15.30 16.99 -5.73
C PRO A 199 15.52 15.83 -6.73
N PRO A 200 15.68 16.07 -8.05
CA PRO A 200 15.83 15.03 -9.07
C PRO A 200 17.07 14.15 -8.85
N PHE A 201 17.06 12.87 -9.27
CA PHE A 201 18.21 11.96 -9.16
C PHE A 201 19.48 12.66 -9.67
N GLY A 202 20.40 12.97 -8.76
CA GLY A 202 21.59 13.73 -9.11
C GLY A 202 22.47 12.88 -10.00
N THR A 203 22.88 13.42 -11.14
CA THR A 203 24.16 13.02 -11.73
C THR A 203 25.22 13.24 -10.66
N ALA A 204 26.04 12.22 -10.42
CA ALA A 204 27.21 12.37 -9.58
C ALA A 204 27.99 13.60 -10.06
N ARG A 205 28.09 14.63 -9.22
CA ARG A 205 29.05 15.71 -9.46
C ARG A 205 30.41 15.04 -9.35
N ASN A 206 31.11 14.90 -10.48
CA ASN A 206 32.55 14.69 -10.48
C ASN A 206 33.14 15.88 -9.72
N VAL A 207 33.50 15.66 -8.47
CA VAL A 207 34.39 16.56 -7.75
C VAL A 207 35.78 16.29 -8.34
N PRO A 208 36.45 17.29 -8.95
CA PRO A 208 37.84 17.12 -9.34
C PRO A 208 38.63 16.76 -8.08
N ARG A 209 39.43 15.69 -8.13
CA ARG A 209 40.47 15.49 -7.13
C ARG A 209 41.53 16.53 -7.42
N ASP A 210 41.48 17.63 -6.68
CA ASP A 210 42.61 18.55 -6.65
C ASP A 210 43.82 17.84 -6.01
N ALA A 211 44.97 18.14 -6.62
CA ALA A 211 46.27 17.49 -6.48
C ALA A 211 46.94 17.69 -5.12
#